data_AF-A0A2V9A2T8-F1
#
_entry.id   AF-A0A2V9A2T8-F1
#
_cell.length_a   1.000
_cell.length_b   1.000
_cell.length_c   1.000
_cell.angle_alpha   90.00
_cell.angle_beta   90.00
_cell.angle_gamma   90.00
#
_symmetry.space_group_name_H-M   'P 1'
#
loop_
_entity.id
_entity.type
_entity.pdbx_description
1 polymer ?
#
loop_
_entity_poly.entity_id
_entity_poly.type
_entity_poly.pdbx_seq_one_letter_code
_entity_poly.pdbx_strand_id
1 'polypeptide(L)'
;MHEDRDLERLVAYLNEYPTVIQGDFDPAFLNLPDEILISVMRDHQKYFAVEKKNGELAPQFLAVINSGKDTTGIIREGHERVLRARFADARFFWEADQKCRLADYLPKLERVTYESRLGSYRDKVERVRDIARWLTEQWFNLGMHQAHVAEADRSAELAKCDLATEMVREFPELQGVVGGLYARAQGEPDEVADAVYDHYRPVGLDDPIPRNLTGCAVALADKFDSVVGCLAVGVVPTGSSDPYALRRAALGIVKIILERKLPVSLSLSIGAAGKALLSHKPKRGVSPDQESKILDFVLDRARFVFREKEQFAYDEVSAVFRAGADDLVDTEKRLLALRAIRKSRNFEPLAVSFKRIRKILEKAGVAPGQDGQVNPALFESAAERELHSGATAAASKVASLKRGGKYQEALEVIAGLRPVVDKFFEGVMVMAEKEEVRRNRLALLAQLLGEFTTIADFSEVGGEERG
;
A
#
# COMPACT_ATOMS: atom_id res chain seq x y z
N MET A 1 -23.68 14.46 -18.33
CA MET A 1 -23.61 13.00 -18.22
C MET A 1 -22.60 12.73 -17.14
N HIS A 2 -22.93 11.91 -16.16
CA HIS A 2 -21.97 11.46 -15.15
C HIS A 2 -20.80 10.76 -15.86
N GLU A 3 -19.56 11.14 -15.55
CA GLU A 3 -18.39 10.62 -16.25
C GLU A 3 -18.10 9.16 -15.85
N ASP A 4 -18.10 8.26 -16.83
CA ASP A 4 -17.76 6.84 -16.62
C ASP A 4 -17.11 6.25 -17.87
N ARG A 5 -15.78 6.38 -17.95
CA ARG A 5 -14.99 5.94 -19.11
C ARG A 5 -15.05 4.43 -19.35
N ASP A 6 -15.24 3.64 -18.30
CA ASP A 6 -15.31 2.19 -18.42
C ASP A 6 -16.65 1.77 -19.01
N LEU A 7 -17.75 2.41 -18.58
CA LEU A 7 -19.07 2.18 -19.17
C LEU A 7 -19.11 2.68 -20.63
N GLU A 8 -18.54 3.85 -20.93
CA GLU A 8 -18.42 4.35 -22.31
C GLU A 8 -17.72 3.33 -23.22
N ARG A 9 -16.58 2.82 -22.76
CA ARG A 9 -15.82 1.81 -23.50
C ARG A 9 -16.60 0.51 -23.67
N LEU A 10 -17.23 0.04 -22.59
CA LEU A 10 -18.04 -1.18 -22.62
C LEU A 10 -19.18 -1.06 -23.63
N VAL A 11 -19.95 0.03 -23.56
CA VAL A 11 -21.09 0.29 -24.44
C VAL A 11 -20.65 0.44 -25.89
N ALA A 12 -19.49 1.06 -26.15
CA ALA A 12 -18.92 1.15 -27.50
C ALA A 12 -18.59 -0.23 -28.08
N TYR A 13 -18.16 -1.20 -27.27
CA TYR A 13 -17.90 -2.57 -27.72
C TYR A 13 -19.15 -3.46 -27.80
N LEU A 14 -20.25 -3.06 -27.18
CA LEU A 14 -21.52 -3.81 -27.21
C LEU A 14 -22.42 -3.46 -28.41
N ASN A 15 -22.19 -2.31 -29.07
CA ASN A 15 -23.09 -1.78 -30.08
C ASN A 15 -22.37 -1.57 -31.43
N GLU A 16 -22.90 -2.15 -32.50
CA GLU A 16 -22.39 -1.98 -33.87
C GLU A 16 -22.97 -0.72 -34.54
N TYR A 17 -24.21 -0.37 -34.20
CA TYR A 17 -24.97 0.78 -34.70
C TYR A 17 -25.55 1.58 -33.53
N PRO A 18 -24.72 2.32 -32.77
CA PRO A 18 -25.15 2.96 -31.54
C PRO A 18 -26.06 4.17 -31.81
N THR A 19 -27.26 4.14 -31.23
CA THR A 19 -28.14 5.30 -31.10
C THR A 19 -28.36 5.60 -29.62
N VAL A 20 -28.24 6.86 -29.22
CA VAL A 20 -28.50 7.28 -27.83
C VAL A 20 -29.98 7.67 -27.69
N ILE A 21 -30.64 7.14 -26.68
CA ILE A 21 -31.98 7.54 -26.26
C ILE A 21 -31.91 8.14 -24.85
N GLN A 22 -32.69 9.19 -24.64
CA GLN A 22 -32.89 9.80 -23.33
C GLN A 22 -34.26 9.38 -22.79
N GLY A 23 -34.27 8.83 -21.58
CA GLY A 23 -35.48 8.50 -20.84
C GLY A 23 -35.53 9.21 -19.49
N ASP A 24 -36.71 9.23 -18.90
CA ASP A 24 -36.98 9.87 -17.62
C ASP A 24 -37.43 8.84 -16.56
N PHE A 25 -37.20 9.14 -15.29
CA PHE A 25 -37.74 8.36 -14.17
C PHE A 25 -38.40 9.25 -13.12
N ASP A 26 -39.17 8.64 -12.22
CA ASP A 26 -39.89 9.38 -11.18
C ASP A 26 -38.90 10.13 -10.27
N PRO A 27 -38.97 11.48 -10.16
CA PRO A 27 -38.08 12.25 -9.29
C PRO A 27 -38.11 11.83 -7.82
N ALA A 28 -39.15 11.14 -7.36
CA ALA A 28 -39.22 10.59 -6.01
C ALA A 28 -38.09 9.60 -5.69
N PHE A 29 -37.47 8.99 -6.71
CA PHE A 29 -36.30 8.13 -6.53
C PHE A 29 -35.03 8.89 -6.14
N LEU A 30 -34.94 10.20 -6.40
CA LEU A 30 -33.81 11.04 -5.98
C LEU A 30 -33.70 11.21 -4.45
N ASN A 31 -34.64 10.66 -3.68
CA ASN A 31 -34.49 10.54 -2.22
C ASN A 31 -33.54 9.39 -1.83
N LEU A 32 -33.21 8.49 -2.75
CA LEU A 32 -32.16 7.50 -2.54
C LEU A 32 -30.78 8.13 -2.75
N PRO A 33 -29.75 7.65 -2.04
CA PRO A 33 -28.36 8.01 -2.32
C PRO A 33 -28.00 7.85 -3.80
N ASP A 34 -27.27 8.83 -4.33
CA ASP A 34 -26.88 8.88 -5.74
C ASP A 34 -26.07 7.64 -6.15
N GLU A 35 -25.22 7.12 -5.25
CA GLU A 35 -24.41 5.93 -5.51
C GLU A 35 -25.25 4.68 -5.80
N ILE A 36 -26.39 4.54 -5.11
CA ILE A 36 -27.32 3.42 -5.34
C ILE A 36 -27.96 3.57 -6.72
N LEU A 37 -28.45 4.76 -7.05
CA LEU A 37 -29.10 5.03 -8.34
C LEU A 37 -28.13 4.85 -9.51
N ILE A 38 -26.91 5.39 -9.37
CA ILE A 38 -25.85 5.30 -10.37
C ILE A 38 -25.43 3.84 -10.57
N SER A 39 -25.21 3.08 -9.50
CA SER A 39 -24.82 1.66 -9.61
C SER A 39 -25.92 0.82 -10.26
N VAL A 40 -27.20 1.01 -9.86
CA VAL A 40 -28.33 0.31 -10.50
C VAL A 40 -28.42 0.62 -11.99
N MET A 41 -28.25 1.89 -12.40
CA MET A 41 -28.22 2.28 -13.81
C MET A 41 -27.03 1.65 -14.55
N ARG A 42 -25.83 1.76 -13.97
CA ARG A 42 -24.56 1.34 -14.56
C ARG A 42 -24.48 -0.18 -14.72
N ASP A 43 -24.72 -0.92 -13.65
CA ASP A 43 -24.35 -2.33 -13.60
C ASP A 43 -25.43 -3.23 -14.18
N HIS A 44 -26.70 -2.92 -13.89
CA HIS A 44 -27.83 -3.77 -14.31
C HIS A 44 -28.36 -3.41 -15.69
N GLN A 45 -28.21 -2.17 -16.14
CA GLN A 45 -28.83 -1.69 -17.37
C GLN A 45 -27.86 -1.02 -18.36
N LYS A 46 -26.61 -0.76 -17.97
CA LYS A 46 -25.61 -0.06 -18.79
C LYS A 46 -26.08 1.34 -19.22
N TYR A 47 -26.82 2.01 -18.35
CA TYR A 47 -27.30 3.37 -18.57
C TYR A 47 -26.34 4.38 -17.96
N PHE A 48 -26.26 5.56 -18.60
CA PHE A 48 -25.52 6.69 -18.05
C PHE A 48 -26.45 7.59 -17.24
N ALA A 49 -26.04 7.88 -16.02
CA ALA A 49 -26.67 8.88 -15.17
C ALA A 49 -26.52 10.29 -15.79
N VAL A 50 -27.55 11.12 -15.66
CA VAL A 50 -27.52 12.52 -16.10
C VAL A 50 -27.41 13.42 -14.87
N GLU A 51 -26.45 14.33 -14.88
CA GLU A 51 -26.31 15.36 -13.85
C GLU A 51 -26.78 16.71 -14.38
N LYS A 52 -27.32 17.52 -13.48
CA LYS A 52 -27.62 18.93 -13.70
C LYS A 52 -26.31 19.73 -13.74
N LYS A 53 -26.39 21.00 -14.16
CA LYS A 53 -25.22 21.92 -14.20
C LYS A 53 -24.57 22.17 -12.83
N ASN A 54 -25.28 21.93 -11.73
CA ASN A 54 -24.78 22.06 -10.36
C ASN A 54 -24.17 20.77 -9.80
N GLY A 55 -24.10 19.69 -10.60
CA GLY A 55 -23.55 18.39 -10.18
C GLY A 55 -24.56 17.44 -9.51
N GLU A 56 -25.79 17.88 -9.26
CA GLU A 56 -26.83 16.99 -8.71
C GLU A 56 -27.35 16.03 -9.77
N LEU A 57 -27.72 14.81 -9.34
CA LEU A 57 -28.38 13.85 -10.21
C LEU A 57 -29.73 14.40 -10.72
N ALA A 58 -29.95 14.30 -12.02
CA ALA A 58 -31.21 14.60 -12.68
C ALA A 58 -32.08 13.34 -12.77
N PRO A 59 -33.42 13.45 -12.81
CA PRO A 59 -34.33 12.31 -12.95
C PRO A 59 -34.36 11.74 -14.39
N GLN A 60 -33.19 11.65 -15.03
CA GLN A 60 -33.01 11.31 -16.43
C GLN A 60 -31.83 10.36 -16.59
N PHE A 61 -31.88 9.52 -17.62
CA PHE A 61 -30.79 8.62 -17.97
C PHE A 61 -30.60 8.57 -19.48
N LEU A 62 -29.40 8.16 -19.90
CA LEU A 62 -29.10 7.87 -21.31
C LEU A 62 -28.90 6.37 -21.48
N ALA A 63 -29.61 5.78 -22.42
CA ALA A 63 -29.39 4.40 -22.85
C ALA A 63 -28.86 4.39 -24.29
N VAL A 64 -27.99 3.43 -24.59
CA VAL A 64 -27.49 3.21 -25.95
C VAL A 64 -28.14 1.95 -26.50
N ILE A 65 -28.78 2.08 -27.66
CA ILE A 65 -29.45 0.99 -28.35
C ILE A 65 -28.70 0.66 -29.63
N ASN A 66 -28.66 -0.64 -29.97
CA ASN A 66 -28.02 -1.14 -31.19
C ASN A 66 -29.01 -1.19 -32.37
N SER A 67 -29.70 -0.08 -32.63
CA SER A 67 -30.74 0.01 -33.66
C SER A 67 -30.92 1.44 -34.17
N GLY A 68 -31.79 1.60 -35.17
CA GLY A 68 -32.19 2.92 -35.67
C GLY A 68 -32.92 3.77 -34.62
N LYS A 69 -33.27 5.01 -34.98
CA LYS A 69 -33.96 5.93 -34.08
C LYS A 69 -35.27 5.35 -33.54
N ASP A 70 -35.50 5.52 -32.24
CA ASP A 70 -36.77 5.21 -31.57
C ASP A 70 -37.84 6.27 -31.89
N THR A 71 -38.35 6.24 -33.12
CA THR A 71 -39.31 7.23 -33.65
C THR A 71 -40.68 7.15 -32.98
N THR A 72 -41.06 5.99 -32.47
CA THR A 72 -42.34 5.76 -31.79
C THR A 72 -42.26 5.95 -30.27
N GLY A 73 -41.06 5.95 -29.68
CA GLY A 73 -40.86 6.08 -28.24
C GLY A 73 -41.03 4.78 -27.45
N ILE A 74 -41.36 3.67 -28.11
CA ILE A 74 -41.66 2.38 -27.46
C ILE A 74 -40.42 1.83 -26.77
N ILE A 75 -39.24 2.03 -27.35
CA ILE A 75 -37.99 1.54 -26.75
C ILE A 75 -37.70 2.34 -25.48
N ARG A 76 -37.81 3.67 -25.54
CA ARG A 76 -37.67 4.55 -24.38
C ARG A 76 -38.61 4.15 -23.25
N GLU A 77 -39.92 4.04 -23.51
CA GLU A 77 -40.91 3.63 -22.51
C GLU A 77 -40.58 2.26 -21.89
N GLY A 78 -40.05 1.34 -22.70
CA GLY A 78 -39.58 0.04 -22.24
C GLY A 78 -38.43 0.15 -21.23
N HIS A 79 -37.40 0.95 -21.56
CA HIS A 79 -36.26 1.22 -20.68
C HIS A 79 -36.71 1.92 -19.39
N GLU A 80 -37.59 2.93 -19.47
CA GLU A 80 -38.13 3.63 -18.29
C GLU A 80 -38.90 2.69 -17.36
N ARG A 81 -39.70 1.77 -17.92
CA ARG A 81 -40.43 0.78 -17.13
C ARG A 81 -39.48 -0.19 -16.41
N VAL A 82 -38.42 -0.63 -17.07
CA VAL A 82 -37.41 -1.52 -16.47
C VAL A 82 -36.66 -0.79 -15.35
N LEU A 83 -36.23 0.45 -15.59
CA LEU A 83 -35.52 1.23 -14.58
C LEU A 83 -36.38 1.53 -13.36
N ARG A 84 -37.65 1.89 -13.57
CA ARG A 84 -38.62 2.12 -12.48
C ARG A 84 -38.75 0.91 -11.56
N ALA A 85 -38.83 -0.30 -12.12
CA ALA A 85 -38.91 -1.52 -11.33
C ALA A 85 -37.63 -1.71 -10.48
N ARG A 86 -36.46 -1.51 -11.07
CA ARG A 86 -35.17 -1.65 -10.37
C ARG A 86 -34.96 -0.61 -9.26
N PHE A 87 -35.35 0.64 -9.49
CA PHE A 87 -35.30 1.65 -8.44
C PHE A 87 -36.35 1.40 -7.34
N ALA A 88 -37.51 0.83 -7.66
CA ALA A 88 -38.47 0.41 -6.65
C ALA A 88 -37.89 -0.71 -5.75
N ASP A 89 -37.20 -1.68 -6.33
CA ASP A 89 -36.49 -2.73 -5.58
C ASP A 89 -35.40 -2.11 -4.68
N ALA A 90 -34.54 -1.27 -5.22
CA ALA A 90 -33.49 -0.58 -4.45
C ALA A 90 -34.06 0.24 -3.29
N ARG A 91 -35.16 0.98 -3.52
CA ARG A 91 -35.85 1.71 -2.47
C ARG A 91 -36.40 0.79 -1.39
N PHE A 92 -37.02 -0.32 -1.80
CA PHE A 92 -37.56 -1.30 -0.86
C PHE A 92 -36.46 -1.85 0.06
N PHE A 93 -35.29 -2.23 -0.48
CA PHE A 93 -34.18 -2.73 0.33
C PHE A 93 -33.59 -1.65 1.24
N TRP A 94 -33.42 -0.42 0.73
CA TRP A 94 -32.93 0.72 1.51
C TRP A 94 -33.81 1.02 2.73
N GLU A 95 -35.12 0.99 2.56
CA GLU A 95 -36.10 1.19 3.63
C GLU A 95 -36.19 -0.03 4.56
N ALA A 96 -36.08 -1.24 4.03
CA ALA A 96 -36.15 -2.47 4.81
C ALA A 96 -34.95 -2.62 5.74
N ASP A 97 -33.73 -2.40 5.25
CA ASP A 97 -32.51 -2.56 6.02
C ASP A 97 -32.37 -1.50 7.12
N GLN A 98 -32.92 -0.30 6.92
CA GLN A 98 -32.89 0.77 7.93
C GLN A 98 -33.87 0.57 9.09
N LYS A 99 -34.66 -0.51 9.10
CA LYS A 99 -35.52 -0.87 10.25
C LYS A 99 -34.72 -1.33 11.47
N CYS A 100 -33.46 -1.72 11.29
CA CYS A 100 -32.51 -1.94 12.38
C CYS A 100 -31.21 -1.18 12.12
N ARG A 101 -30.38 -1.05 13.16
CA ARG A 101 -29.10 -0.35 13.03
C ARG A 101 -28.11 -1.23 12.29
N LEU A 102 -27.17 -0.62 11.59
CA LEU A 102 -26.09 -1.32 10.89
C LEU A 102 -25.31 -2.25 11.84
N ALA A 103 -25.05 -1.80 13.06
CA ALA A 103 -24.41 -2.61 14.10
C ALA A 103 -25.20 -3.89 14.45
N ASP A 104 -26.52 -3.90 14.30
CA ASP A 104 -27.36 -5.06 14.64
C ASP A 104 -27.17 -6.20 13.61
N TYR A 105 -26.53 -5.94 12.47
CA TYR A 105 -26.14 -6.96 11.47
C TYR A 105 -24.82 -7.66 11.83
N LEU A 106 -24.02 -7.13 12.75
CA LEU A 106 -22.72 -7.69 13.12
C LEU A 106 -22.78 -9.18 13.53
N PRO A 107 -23.74 -9.63 14.38
CA PRO A 107 -23.85 -11.06 14.72
C PRO A 107 -24.19 -11.95 13.52
N LYS A 108 -24.86 -11.41 12.49
CA LYS A 108 -25.22 -12.18 11.29
C LYS A 108 -23.99 -12.57 10.47
N LEU A 109 -22.88 -11.82 10.60
CA LEU A 109 -21.61 -12.10 9.92
C LEU A 109 -20.97 -13.41 10.36
N GLU A 110 -21.38 -14.01 11.50
CA GLU A 110 -20.92 -15.35 11.92
C GLU A 110 -21.29 -16.43 10.91
N ARG A 111 -22.37 -16.23 10.15
CA ARG A 111 -22.84 -17.16 9.11
C ARG A 111 -22.22 -16.91 7.74
N VAL A 112 -21.50 -15.81 7.57
CA VAL A 112 -20.87 -15.43 6.31
C VAL A 112 -19.42 -15.87 6.36
N THR A 113 -19.09 -16.96 5.67
CA THR A 113 -17.71 -17.47 5.59
C THR A 113 -16.82 -16.46 4.87
N TYR A 114 -15.70 -16.09 5.48
CA TYR A 114 -14.66 -15.31 4.83
C TYR A 114 -13.68 -16.23 4.07
N GLU A 115 -13.00 -17.09 4.80
CA GLU A 115 -12.17 -18.18 4.26
C GLU A 115 -12.22 -19.34 5.26
N SER A 116 -12.37 -20.58 4.79
CA SER A 116 -12.71 -21.72 5.65
C SER A 116 -11.72 -21.98 6.80
N ARG A 117 -10.45 -21.58 6.67
CA ARG A 117 -9.40 -21.69 7.69
C ARG A 117 -9.19 -20.41 8.48
N LEU A 118 -9.77 -19.28 8.05
CA LEU A 118 -9.75 -17.98 8.73
C LEU A 118 -11.09 -17.59 9.37
N GLY A 119 -12.12 -18.42 9.20
CA GLY A 119 -13.42 -18.26 9.84
C GLY A 119 -14.41 -17.39 9.06
N SER A 120 -15.26 -16.72 9.83
CA SER A 120 -16.35 -15.89 9.33
C SER A 120 -15.94 -14.42 9.16
N TYR A 121 -16.80 -13.62 8.54
CA TYR A 121 -16.62 -12.17 8.51
C TYR A 121 -16.74 -11.54 9.90
N ARG A 122 -17.46 -12.16 10.85
CA ARG A 122 -17.44 -11.74 12.27
C ARG A 122 -16.03 -11.84 12.84
N ASP A 123 -15.37 -12.97 12.62
CA ASP A 123 -14.00 -13.19 13.09
C ASP A 123 -13.02 -12.21 12.42
N LYS A 124 -13.22 -11.93 11.13
CA LYS A 124 -12.46 -10.91 10.40
C LYS A 124 -12.62 -9.53 11.01
N VAL A 125 -13.85 -9.10 11.31
CA VAL A 125 -14.12 -7.79 11.92
C VAL A 125 -13.36 -7.64 13.24
N GLU A 126 -13.38 -8.65 14.12
CA GLU A 126 -12.66 -8.58 15.39
C GLU A 126 -11.13 -8.44 15.21
N ARG A 127 -10.54 -9.12 14.21
CA ARG A 127 -9.12 -8.94 13.87
C ARG A 127 -8.85 -7.55 13.32
N VAL A 128 -9.70 -7.04 12.43
CA VAL A 128 -9.56 -5.69 11.84
C VAL A 128 -9.67 -4.61 12.91
N ARG A 129 -10.58 -4.76 13.89
CA ARG A 129 -10.68 -3.86 15.05
C ARG A 129 -9.37 -3.80 15.84
N ASP A 130 -8.78 -4.96 16.16
CA ASP A 130 -7.50 -5.01 16.88
C ASP A 130 -6.37 -4.31 16.11
N ILE A 131 -6.27 -4.56 14.80
CA ILE A 131 -5.22 -3.97 13.96
C ILE A 131 -5.44 -2.46 13.81
N ALA A 132 -6.69 -2.01 13.60
CA ALA A 132 -7.02 -0.59 13.47
C ALA A 132 -6.74 0.21 14.75
N ARG A 133 -7.09 -0.36 15.92
CA ARG A 133 -6.74 0.23 17.22
C ARG A 133 -5.23 0.30 17.41
N TRP A 134 -4.51 -0.78 17.09
CA TRP A 134 -3.06 -0.78 17.18
C TRP A 134 -2.40 0.27 16.28
N LEU A 135 -2.84 0.40 15.02
CA LEU A 135 -2.34 1.41 14.08
C LEU A 135 -2.56 2.83 14.60
N THR A 136 -3.77 3.14 15.08
CA THR A 136 -4.10 4.47 15.60
C THR A 136 -3.35 4.78 16.91
N GLU A 137 -3.13 3.80 17.78
CA GLU A 137 -2.26 3.95 18.95
C GLU A 137 -0.80 4.26 18.56
N GLN A 138 -0.25 3.58 17.55
CA GLN A 138 1.09 3.89 17.05
C GLN A 138 1.17 5.31 16.50
N TRP A 139 0.20 5.73 15.70
CA TRP A 139 0.13 7.08 15.15
C TRP A 139 -0.01 8.14 16.24
N PHE A 140 -0.82 7.87 17.27
CA PHE A 140 -0.96 8.76 18.42
C PHE A 140 0.37 8.96 19.14
N ASN A 141 1.14 7.90 19.38
CA ASN A 141 2.47 7.95 20.00
C ASN A 141 3.50 8.75 19.17
N LEU A 142 3.25 8.87 17.86
CA LEU A 142 4.05 9.66 16.92
C LEU A 142 3.51 11.09 16.72
N GLY A 143 2.50 11.51 17.49
CA GLY A 143 1.92 12.86 17.48
C GLY A 143 0.81 13.09 16.45
N MET A 144 0.29 12.02 15.82
CA MET A 144 -0.82 12.13 14.87
C MET A 144 -2.17 11.94 15.60
N HIS A 145 -2.73 13.04 16.09
CA HIS A 145 -3.95 13.03 16.92
C HIS A 145 -5.28 13.08 16.13
N GLN A 146 -5.22 13.09 14.79
CA GLN A 146 -6.39 13.21 13.91
C GLN A 146 -7.18 11.90 13.73
N ALA A 147 -6.61 10.76 14.10
CA ALA A 147 -7.31 9.47 14.11
C ALA A 147 -7.42 9.00 15.55
N HIS A 148 -8.64 8.91 16.06
CA HIS A 148 -8.90 8.47 17.41
C HIS A 148 -9.17 6.97 17.45
N VAL A 149 -8.69 6.31 18.51
CA VAL A 149 -8.77 4.85 18.67
C VAL A 149 -10.22 4.38 18.74
N ALA A 150 -11.12 5.15 19.37
CA ALA A 150 -12.53 4.78 19.51
C ALA A 150 -13.28 4.84 18.17
N GLU A 151 -13.00 5.86 17.36
CA GLU A 151 -13.58 6.09 16.04
C GLU A 151 -13.07 5.02 15.06
N ALA A 152 -11.79 4.64 15.13
CA ALA A 152 -11.24 3.54 14.35
C ALA A 152 -11.83 2.18 14.74
N ASP A 153 -12.01 1.91 16.04
CA ASP A 153 -12.66 0.69 16.51
C ASP A 153 -14.13 0.61 16.05
N ARG A 154 -14.89 1.70 16.22
CA ARG A 154 -16.29 1.78 15.79
C ARG A 154 -16.43 1.64 14.27
N SER A 155 -15.54 2.28 13.52
CA SER A 155 -15.52 2.16 12.05
C SER A 155 -15.21 0.74 11.61
N ALA A 156 -14.21 0.08 12.23
CA ALA A 156 -13.87 -1.31 11.93
C ALA A 156 -15.00 -2.29 12.32
N GLU A 157 -15.70 -2.04 13.42
CA GLU A 157 -16.88 -2.81 13.84
C GLU A 157 -17.99 -2.79 12.79
N LEU A 158 -18.24 -1.62 12.19
CA LEU A 158 -19.31 -1.41 11.21
C LEU A 158 -18.92 -1.77 9.77
N ALA A 159 -17.63 -1.77 9.44
CA ALA A 159 -17.09 -1.83 8.07
C ALA A 159 -17.66 -2.95 7.20
N LYS A 160 -17.96 -4.12 7.79
CA LYS A 160 -18.43 -5.31 7.05
C LYS A 160 -19.88 -5.68 7.32
N CYS A 161 -20.59 -4.91 8.16
CA CYS A 161 -21.97 -5.23 8.57
C CYS A 161 -22.95 -5.20 7.40
N ASP A 162 -22.67 -4.39 6.39
CA ASP A 162 -23.49 -4.30 5.20
C ASP A 162 -23.51 -5.59 4.36
N LEU A 163 -22.51 -6.45 4.47
CA LEU A 163 -22.49 -7.78 3.80
C LEU A 163 -23.67 -8.68 4.19
N ALA A 164 -24.34 -8.41 5.33
CA ALA A 164 -25.52 -9.15 5.78
C ALA A 164 -26.84 -8.42 5.50
N THR A 165 -26.82 -7.31 4.77
CA THR A 165 -27.99 -6.52 4.39
C THR A 165 -28.65 -7.06 3.13
N GLU A 166 -29.95 -6.79 2.97
CA GLU A 166 -30.67 -7.21 1.77
C GLU A 166 -30.21 -6.40 0.55
N MET A 167 -29.86 -5.12 0.74
CA MET A 167 -29.27 -4.26 -0.30
C MET A 167 -28.01 -4.87 -0.89
N VAL A 168 -27.02 -5.27 -0.09
CA VAL A 168 -25.78 -5.86 -0.60
C VAL A 168 -26.01 -7.27 -1.15
N ARG A 169 -27.04 -7.99 -0.68
CA ARG A 169 -27.40 -9.28 -1.26
C ARG A 169 -27.92 -9.13 -2.69
N GLU A 170 -28.72 -8.10 -2.98
CA GLU A 170 -29.22 -7.82 -4.33
C GLU A 170 -28.17 -7.09 -5.20
N PHE A 171 -27.39 -6.19 -4.61
CA PHE A 171 -26.39 -5.34 -5.28
C PHE A 171 -25.00 -5.48 -4.62
N PRO A 172 -24.28 -6.60 -4.83
CA PRO A 172 -22.99 -6.87 -4.18
C PRO A 172 -21.88 -5.86 -4.46
N GLU A 173 -21.98 -5.12 -5.57
CA GLU A 173 -21.10 -4.03 -5.97
C GLU A 173 -21.15 -2.82 -5.02
N LEU A 174 -22.24 -2.67 -4.25
CA LEU A 174 -22.43 -1.59 -3.30
C LEU A 174 -21.84 -1.86 -1.90
N GLN A 175 -21.14 -2.98 -1.71
CA GLN A 175 -20.48 -3.31 -0.44
C GLN A 175 -19.46 -2.23 -0.03
N GLY A 176 -19.34 -2.00 1.27
CA GLY A 176 -18.65 -0.88 1.91
C GLY A 176 -19.38 0.46 1.76
N VAL A 177 -19.75 0.83 0.52
CA VAL A 177 -20.43 2.09 0.18
C VAL A 177 -21.75 2.20 0.95
N VAL A 178 -22.61 1.19 0.84
CA VAL A 178 -23.90 1.16 1.53
C VAL A 178 -23.74 1.11 3.04
N GLY A 179 -22.71 0.42 3.56
CA GLY A 179 -22.37 0.48 4.98
C GLY A 179 -22.14 1.91 5.47
N GLY A 180 -21.36 2.71 4.73
CA GLY A 180 -21.11 4.11 5.09
C GLY A 180 -22.36 4.99 4.98
N LEU A 181 -23.17 4.77 3.95
CA LEU A 181 -24.44 5.46 3.76
C LEU A 181 -25.44 5.17 4.89
N TYR A 182 -25.55 3.91 5.32
CA TYR A 182 -26.38 3.53 6.47
C TYR A 182 -25.85 4.10 7.77
N ALA A 183 -24.54 4.06 8.02
CA ALA A 183 -23.93 4.65 9.21
C ALA A 183 -24.28 6.15 9.32
N ARG A 184 -24.14 6.90 8.21
CA ARG A 184 -24.52 8.32 8.15
C ARG A 184 -26.02 8.54 8.40
N ALA A 185 -26.88 7.79 7.71
CA ALA A 185 -28.33 7.91 7.87
C ALA A 185 -28.81 7.59 9.29
N GLN A 186 -28.05 6.76 10.02
CA GLN A 186 -28.33 6.38 11.41
C GLN A 186 -27.68 7.30 12.45
N GLY A 187 -27.00 8.37 12.03
CA GLY A 187 -26.43 9.39 12.90
C GLY A 187 -25.05 9.07 13.47
N GLU A 188 -24.30 8.14 12.89
CA GLU A 188 -22.87 8.00 13.18
C GLU A 188 -22.11 9.27 12.75
N PRO A 189 -21.00 9.64 13.42
CA PRO A 189 -20.17 10.76 13.01
C PRO A 189 -19.70 10.62 11.55
N ASP A 190 -19.58 11.74 10.83
CA ASP A 190 -19.13 11.73 9.43
C ASP A 190 -17.76 11.05 9.26
N GLU A 191 -16.87 11.19 10.23
CA GLU A 191 -15.57 10.51 10.25
C GLU A 191 -15.72 8.99 10.20
N VAL A 192 -16.63 8.43 11.01
CA VAL A 192 -16.92 6.99 11.08
C VAL A 192 -17.64 6.53 9.81
N ALA A 193 -18.66 7.27 9.38
CA ALA A 193 -19.40 6.93 8.16
C ALA A 193 -18.49 6.94 6.92
N ASP A 194 -17.59 7.91 6.80
CA ASP A 194 -16.61 7.98 5.72
C ASP A 194 -15.56 6.86 5.81
N ALA A 195 -15.13 6.51 7.02
CA ALA A 195 -14.20 5.40 7.22
C ALA A 195 -14.82 4.05 6.82
N VAL A 196 -16.08 3.81 7.20
CA VAL A 196 -16.87 2.64 6.78
C VAL A 196 -17.06 2.65 5.27
N TYR A 197 -17.39 3.79 4.67
CA TYR A 197 -17.54 3.92 3.21
C TYR A 197 -16.24 3.56 2.47
N ASP A 198 -15.12 4.13 2.92
CA ASP A 198 -13.85 4.08 2.19
C ASP A 198 -12.99 2.86 2.53
N HIS A 199 -13.37 1.98 3.46
CA HIS A 199 -12.44 0.96 3.98
C HIS A 199 -11.90 -0.03 2.93
N TYR A 200 -12.64 -0.27 1.83
CA TYR A 200 -12.12 -1.07 0.71
C TYR A 200 -11.09 -0.31 -0.15
N ARG A 201 -11.11 1.02 -0.12
CA ARG A 201 -10.24 1.86 -0.94
C ARG A 201 -8.79 1.81 -0.47
N PRO A 202 -7.82 1.96 -1.38
CA PRO A 202 -8.00 1.90 -2.84
C PRO A 202 -8.20 0.44 -3.31
N VAL A 203 -9.01 0.24 -4.36
CA VAL A 203 -9.24 -1.09 -4.97
C VAL A 203 -8.19 -1.36 -6.06
N GLY A 204 -7.75 -0.33 -6.76
CA GLY A 204 -6.68 -0.30 -7.76
C GLY A 204 -5.73 0.89 -7.59
N LEU A 205 -4.80 1.03 -8.52
CA LEU A 205 -3.74 2.06 -8.46
C LEU A 205 -4.22 3.49 -8.72
N ASP A 206 -5.32 3.63 -9.44
CA ASP A 206 -5.85 4.92 -9.83
C ASP A 206 -7.05 5.32 -8.95
N ASP A 207 -7.53 4.41 -8.10
CA ASP A 207 -8.57 4.71 -7.13
C ASP A 207 -8.06 5.64 -6.03
N PRO A 208 -8.89 6.58 -5.55
CA PRO A 208 -8.54 7.42 -4.43
C PRO A 208 -8.29 6.58 -3.17
N ILE A 209 -7.39 7.05 -2.31
CA ILE A 209 -7.23 6.54 -0.94
C ILE A 209 -8.38 7.03 -0.05
N PRO A 210 -8.58 6.44 1.15
CA PRO A 210 -9.56 6.93 2.11
C PRO A 210 -9.42 8.42 2.43
N ARG A 211 -10.57 9.08 2.62
CA ARG A 211 -10.67 10.55 2.78
C ARG A 211 -10.09 11.05 4.10
N ASN A 212 -10.21 10.29 5.17
CA ASN A 212 -9.72 10.64 6.52
C ASN A 212 -8.75 9.58 7.06
N LEU A 213 -8.01 9.93 8.12
CA LEU A 213 -7.00 9.02 8.70
C LEU A 213 -7.62 7.79 9.37
N THR A 214 -8.81 7.92 9.96
CA THR A 214 -9.54 6.79 10.54
C THR A 214 -9.90 5.74 9.48
N GLY A 215 -10.36 6.19 8.31
CA GLY A 215 -10.56 5.36 7.13
C GLY A 215 -9.25 4.75 6.61
N CYS A 216 -8.13 5.49 6.65
CA CYS A 216 -6.82 4.91 6.34
C CYS A 216 -6.44 3.80 7.33
N ALA A 217 -6.70 3.96 8.63
CA ALA A 217 -6.42 2.94 9.64
C ALA A 217 -7.25 1.66 9.38
N VAL A 218 -8.56 1.80 9.16
CA VAL A 218 -9.46 0.67 8.91
C VAL A 218 -9.13 -0.02 7.58
N ALA A 219 -8.84 0.76 6.52
CA ALA A 219 -8.45 0.20 5.23
C ALA A 219 -7.10 -0.54 5.29
N LEU A 220 -6.11 0.01 5.99
CA LEU A 220 -4.84 -0.67 6.24
C LEU A 220 -5.07 -1.95 7.05
N ALA A 221 -5.87 -1.88 8.12
CA ALA A 221 -6.19 -3.04 8.96
C ALA A 221 -6.86 -4.18 8.16
N ASP A 222 -7.86 -3.87 7.33
CA ASP A 222 -8.54 -4.86 6.49
C ASP A 222 -7.59 -5.51 5.46
N LYS A 223 -6.70 -4.70 4.85
CA LYS A 223 -5.73 -5.18 3.88
C LYS A 223 -4.62 -6.00 4.55
N PHE A 224 -4.09 -5.58 5.70
CA PHE A 224 -3.12 -6.36 6.47
C PHE A 224 -3.71 -7.68 6.96
N ASP A 225 -4.94 -7.68 7.49
CA ASP A 225 -5.63 -8.92 7.87
C ASP A 225 -5.74 -9.89 6.69
N SER A 226 -6.16 -9.38 5.53
CA SER A 226 -6.33 -10.20 4.33
C SER A 226 -5.00 -10.76 3.83
N VAL A 227 -3.97 -9.92 3.71
CA VAL A 227 -2.64 -10.33 3.21
C VAL A 227 -1.99 -11.33 4.18
N VAL A 228 -1.94 -11.01 5.47
CA VAL A 228 -1.30 -11.85 6.48
C VAL A 228 -2.09 -13.14 6.68
N GLY A 229 -3.41 -13.05 6.84
CA GLY A 229 -4.29 -14.21 7.05
C GLY A 229 -4.23 -15.20 5.90
N CYS A 230 -4.46 -14.74 4.67
CA CYS A 230 -4.48 -15.63 3.51
C CYS A 230 -3.11 -16.29 3.26
N LEU A 231 -2.01 -15.54 3.35
CA LEU A 231 -0.67 -16.11 3.20
C LEU A 231 -0.31 -17.08 4.34
N ALA A 232 -0.76 -16.82 5.57
CA ALA A 232 -0.53 -17.70 6.73
C ALA A 232 -1.24 -19.06 6.62
N VAL A 233 -2.36 -19.11 5.88
CA VAL A 233 -3.06 -20.37 5.54
C VAL A 233 -2.62 -20.95 4.18
N GLY A 234 -1.60 -20.38 3.55
CA GLY A 234 -1.01 -20.91 2.32
C GLY A 234 -1.77 -20.53 1.04
N VAL A 235 -2.64 -19.52 1.08
CA VAL A 235 -3.24 -18.92 -0.12
C VAL A 235 -2.25 -17.92 -0.69
N VAL A 236 -1.38 -18.40 -1.58
CA VAL A 236 -0.38 -17.59 -2.26
C VAL A 236 -0.88 -17.28 -3.69
N PRO A 237 -0.93 -16.00 -4.11
CA PRO A 237 -1.32 -15.65 -5.47
C PRO A 237 -0.38 -16.27 -6.50
N THR A 238 -0.94 -16.74 -7.62
CA THR A 238 -0.18 -17.25 -8.76
C THR A 238 -0.26 -16.27 -9.92
N GLY A 239 0.54 -16.50 -10.98
CA GLY A 239 0.49 -15.67 -12.19
C GLY A 239 -0.92 -15.59 -12.80
N SER A 240 -1.66 -16.69 -12.76
CA SER A 240 -2.99 -16.83 -13.36
C SER A 240 -4.16 -16.60 -12.40
N SER A 241 -3.94 -16.55 -11.07
CA SER A 241 -5.03 -16.44 -10.10
C SER A 241 -4.64 -15.68 -8.83
N ASP A 242 -5.52 -14.78 -8.41
CA ASP A 242 -5.46 -14.09 -7.11
C ASP A 242 -6.86 -14.02 -6.50
N PRO A 243 -7.36 -15.13 -5.90
CA PRO A 243 -8.77 -15.27 -5.53
C PRO A 243 -9.26 -14.22 -4.51
N TYR A 244 -8.37 -13.76 -3.63
CA TYR A 244 -8.67 -12.75 -2.59
C TYR A 244 -8.08 -11.38 -2.92
N ALA A 245 -7.63 -11.18 -4.16
CA ALA A 245 -7.03 -9.92 -4.61
C ALA A 245 -5.87 -9.42 -3.73
N LEU A 246 -5.05 -10.34 -3.19
CA LEU A 246 -3.98 -10.04 -2.23
C LEU A 246 -2.91 -9.12 -2.83
N ARG A 247 -2.63 -9.23 -4.14
CA ARG A 247 -1.71 -8.30 -4.81
C ARG A 247 -2.27 -6.88 -4.83
N ARG A 248 -3.58 -6.72 -5.05
CA ARG A 248 -4.26 -5.42 -4.99
C ARG A 248 -4.33 -4.89 -3.56
N ALA A 249 -4.57 -5.75 -2.57
CA ALA A 249 -4.54 -5.37 -1.16
C ALA A 249 -3.15 -4.86 -0.74
N ALA A 250 -2.07 -5.60 -1.05
CA ALA A 250 -0.70 -5.17 -0.77
C ALA A 250 -0.33 -3.86 -1.49
N LEU A 251 -0.80 -3.68 -2.72
CA LEU A 251 -0.63 -2.43 -3.46
C LEU A 251 -1.38 -1.26 -2.81
N GLY A 252 -2.58 -1.51 -2.31
CA GLY A 252 -3.36 -0.53 -1.56
C GLY A 252 -2.70 -0.13 -0.24
N ILE A 253 -2.05 -1.06 0.47
CA ILE A 253 -1.24 -0.75 1.66
C ILE A 253 -0.14 0.24 1.30
N VAL A 254 0.65 -0.07 0.27
CA VAL A 254 1.75 0.80 -0.20
C VAL A 254 1.23 2.17 -0.59
N LYS A 255 0.13 2.24 -1.37
CA LYS A 255 -0.46 3.50 -1.83
C LYS A 255 -0.93 4.38 -0.68
N ILE A 256 -1.66 3.81 0.29
CA ILE A 256 -2.14 4.56 1.46
C ILE A 256 -0.95 5.13 2.24
N ILE A 257 0.07 4.33 2.52
CA ILE A 257 1.26 4.75 3.26
C ILE A 257 1.98 5.90 2.54
N LEU A 258 2.23 5.76 1.23
CA LEU A 258 3.00 6.73 0.45
C LEU A 258 2.24 8.02 0.16
N GLU A 259 0.95 7.97 -0.18
CA GLU A 259 0.16 9.17 -0.50
C GLU A 259 -0.15 10.00 0.75
N ARG A 260 -0.41 9.35 1.90
CA ARG A 260 -0.63 10.04 3.19
C ARG A 260 0.64 10.30 3.98
N LYS A 261 1.79 9.81 3.51
CA LYS A 261 3.08 9.88 4.21
C LYS A 261 2.99 9.35 5.65
N LEU A 262 2.32 8.21 5.81
CA LEU A 262 2.08 7.62 7.14
C LEU A 262 3.34 6.94 7.68
N PRO A 263 3.70 7.18 8.95
CA PRO A 263 4.83 6.51 9.59
C PRO A 263 4.42 5.09 10.02
N VAL A 264 4.48 4.15 9.07
CA VAL A 264 4.07 2.76 9.28
C VAL A 264 5.28 1.85 9.10
N SER A 265 5.63 1.12 10.16
CA SER A 265 6.54 -0.02 10.09
C SER A 265 5.79 -1.24 9.55
N LEU A 266 6.21 -1.74 8.38
CA LEU A 266 5.59 -2.89 7.75
C LEU A 266 5.74 -4.16 8.60
N SER A 267 6.93 -4.42 9.14
CA SER A 267 7.21 -5.57 10.00
C SER A 267 6.36 -5.56 11.27
N LEU A 268 6.25 -4.42 11.97
CA LEU A 268 5.41 -4.31 13.15
C LEU A 268 3.92 -4.46 12.82
N SER A 269 3.47 -3.92 11.68
CA SER A 269 2.08 -4.05 11.23
C SER A 269 1.72 -5.50 10.87
N ILE A 270 2.63 -6.22 10.22
CA ILE A 270 2.49 -7.65 9.93
C ILE A 270 2.44 -8.45 11.24
N GLY A 271 3.33 -8.14 12.18
CA GLY A 271 3.33 -8.78 13.51
C GLY A 271 2.04 -8.50 14.29
N ALA A 272 1.49 -7.29 14.22
CA ALA A 272 0.19 -6.94 14.83
C ALA A 272 -0.96 -7.76 14.22
N ALA A 273 -1.00 -7.90 12.90
CA ALA A 273 -1.98 -8.76 12.22
C ALA A 273 -1.79 -10.25 12.57
N GLY A 274 -0.54 -10.73 12.65
CA GLY A 274 -0.23 -12.08 13.12
C GLY A 274 -0.71 -12.34 14.55
N LYS A 275 -0.56 -11.35 15.45
CA LYS A 275 -1.08 -11.41 16.82
C LYS A 275 -2.61 -11.41 16.86
N ALA A 276 -3.28 -10.64 16.00
CA ALA A 276 -4.74 -10.64 15.88
C ALA A 276 -5.27 -12.02 15.45
N LEU A 277 -4.62 -12.67 14.49
CA LEU A 277 -4.94 -14.05 14.06
C LEU A 277 -4.77 -15.08 15.19
N LEU A 278 -3.82 -14.88 16.10
CA LEU A 278 -3.64 -15.76 17.26
C LEU A 278 -4.68 -15.52 18.37
N SER A 279 -5.21 -14.28 18.45
CA SER A 279 -6.12 -13.84 19.51
C SER A 279 -7.56 -14.24 19.23
N HIS A 280 -7.98 -14.16 17.97
CA HIS A 280 -9.35 -14.45 17.54
C HIS A 280 -9.50 -15.84 16.92
N LYS A 281 -10.72 -16.38 16.92
CA LYS A 281 -10.98 -17.69 16.30
C LYS A 281 -11.08 -17.54 14.77
N PRO A 282 -10.76 -18.59 14.00
CA PRO A 282 -9.90 -19.72 14.36
C PRO A 282 -8.47 -19.23 14.64
N LYS A 283 -7.88 -19.68 15.75
CA LYS A 283 -6.56 -19.20 16.19
C LYS A 283 -5.47 -19.73 15.27
N ARG A 284 -4.67 -18.83 14.73
CA ARG A 284 -3.56 -19.17 13.84
C ARG A 284 -2.30 -18.40 14.22
N GLY A 285 -1.23 -19.13 14.52
CA GLY A 285 0.10 -18.54 14.66
C GLY A 285 0.73 -18.28 13.29
N VAL A 286 1.50 -17.20 13.20
CA VAL A 286 2.35 -16.87 12.05
C VAL A 286 3.79 -17.01 12.50
N SER A 287 4.59 -17.83 11.82
CA SER A 287 6.01 -18.00 12.17
C SER A 287 6.85 -16.81 11.68
N PRO A 288 8.04 -16.56 12.25
CA PRO A 288 8.95 -15.52 11.75
C PRO A 288 9.30 -15.68 10.25
N ASP A 289 9.44 -16.93 9.77
CA ASP A 289 9.67 -17.19 8.34
C ASP A 289 8.47 -16.79 7.48
N GLN A 290 7.24 -16.94 7.98
CA GLN A 290 6.04 -16.49 7.28
C GLN A 290 5.95 -14.97 7.29
N GLU A 291 6.22 -14.31 8.43
CA GLU A 291 6.26 -12.85 8.51
C GLU A 291 7.27 -12.26 7.51
N SER A 292 8.47 -12.85 7.40
CA SER A 292 9.48 -12.44 6.42
C SER A 292 8.96 -12.57 4.99
N LYS A 293 8.33 -13.70 4.64
CA LYS A 293 7.77 -13.91 3.29
C LYS A 293 6.62 -12.95 2.98
N ILE A 294 5.80 -12.62 3.98
CA ILE A 294 4.71 -11.65 3.84
C ILE A 294 5.27 -10.24 3.66
N LEU A 295 6.31 -9.88 4.41
CA LEU A 295 7.02 -8.62 4.24
C LEU A 295 7.58 -8.51 2.83
N ASP A 296 8.29 -9.54 2.34
CA ASP A 296 8.80 -9.57 0.96
C ASP A 296 7.68 -9.41 -0.08
N PHE A 297 6.52 -10.05 0.15
CA PHE A 297 5.36 -9.92 -0.73
C PHE A 297 4.84 -8.47 -0.83
N VAL A 298 4.82 -7.73 0.29
CA VAL A 298 4.43 -6.30 0.31
C VAL A 298 5.54 -5.44 -0.31
N LEU A 299 6.80 -5.70 0.01
CA LEU A 299 7.95 -4.97 -0.53
C LEU A 299 8.08 -5.12 -2.04
N ASP A 300 7.74 -6.27 -2.61
CA ASP A 300 7.69 -6.44 -4.07
C ASP A 300 6.68 -5.52 -4.74
N ARG A 301 5.54 -5.21 -4.07
CA ARG A 301 4.60 -4.20 -4.56
C ARG A 301 5.15 -2.79 -4.40
N ALA A 302 5.85 -2.50 -3.30
CA ALA A 302 6.52 -1.22 -3.13
C ALA A 302 7.57 -0.97 -4.21
N ARG A 303 8.41 -1.97 -4.55
CA ARG A 303 9.36 -1.90 -5.66
C ARG A 303 8.68 -1.56 -6.98
N PHE A 304 7.56 -2.21 -7.27
CA PHE A 304 6.76 -1.93 -8.45
C PHE A 304 6.26 -0.49 -8.48
N VAL A 305 5.71 0.03 -7.38
CA VAL A 305 5.22 1.42 -7.30
C VAL A 305 6.35 2.42 -7.54
N PHE A 306 7.50 2.25 -6.88
CA PHE A 306 8.64 3.16 -7.06
C PHE A 306 9.21 3.13 -8.49
N ARG A 307 9.18 1.97 -9.17
CA ARG A 307 9.65 1.86 -10.55
C ARG A 307 8.66 2.41 -11.56
N GLU A 308 7.41 1.99 -11.48
CA GLU A 308 6.43 2.24 -12.54
C GLU A 308 5.68 3.56 -12.37
N LYS A 309 5.34 3.97 -11.14
CA LYS A 309 4.67 5.25 -10.86
C LYS A 309 5.67 6.38 -10.64
N GLU A 310 6.67 6.17 -9.79
CA GLU A 310 7.65 7.21 -9.40
C GLU A 310 8.89 7.26 -10.31
N GLN A 311 8.97 6.35 -11.29
CA GLN A 311 10.00 6.31 -12.34
C GLN A 311 11.44 6.22 -11.80
N PHE A 312 11.66 5.57 -10.66
CA PHE A 312 13.01 5.29 -10.13
C PHE A 312 13.71 4.23 -10.96
N ALA A 313 15.02 4.39 -11.13
CA ALA A 313 15.82 3.41 -11.85
C ALA A 313 15.87 2.09 -11.05
N TYR A 314 16.00 0.96 -11.76
CA TYR A 314 16.03 -0.35 -11.12
C TYR A 314 17.14 -0.46 -10.07
N ASP A 315 18.33 0.04 -10.39
CA ASP A 315 19.49 0.00 -9.51
C ASP A 315 19.36 0.92 -8.29
N GLU A 316 18.67 2.06 -8.42
CA GLU A 316 18.31 2.94 -7.29
C GLU A 316 17.39 2.22 -6.30
N VAL A 317 16.35 1.55 -6.82
CA VAL A 317 15.40 0.78 -6.01
C VAL A 317 16.10 -0.40 -5.35
N SER A 318 16.91 -1.18 -6.09
CA SER A 318 17.66 -2.30 -5.52
C SER A 318 18.58 -1.84 -4.38
N ALA A 319 19.34 -0.76 -4.59
CA ALA A 319 20.26 -0.22 -3.60
C ALA A 319 19.56 0.17 -2.30
N VAL A 320 18.46 0.94 -2.36
CA VAL A 320 17.77 1.38 -1.14
C VAL A 320 17.02 0.23 -0.46
N PHE A 321 16.38 -0.66 -1.21
CA PHE A 321 15.65 -1.79 -0.62
C PHE A 321 16.58 -2.77 0.09
N ARG A 322 17.79 -2.96 -0.44
CA ARG A 322 18.81 -3.79 0.20
C ARG A 322 19.34 -3.21 1.52
N ALA A 323 19.27 -1.89 1.68
CA ALA A 323 19.55 -1.20 2.94
C ALA A 323 18.40 -1.33 3.97
N GLY A 324 17.25 -1.91 3.58
CA GLY A 324 16.05 -2.08 4.39
C GLY A 324 14.93 -1.10 4.01
N ALA A 325 13.70 -1.61 3.88
CA ALA A 325 12.55 -0.84 3.40
C ALA A 325 11.31 -0.98 4.31
N ASP A 326 11.54 -1.10 5.63
CA ASP A 326 10.46 -1.31 6.61
C ASP A 326 9.51 -0.10 6.74
N ASP A 327 10.04 1.12 6.58
CA ASP A 327 9.29 2.37 6.45
C ASP A 327 9.38 2.85 5.01
N LEU A 328 8.24 2.88 4.31
CA LEU A 328 8.17 3.24 2.90
C LEU A 328 8.32 4.75 2.66
N VAL A 329 7.92 5.59 3.61
CA VAL A 329 8.08 7.06 3.53
C VAL A 329 9.55 7.42 3.70
N ASP A 330 10.23 6.74 4.60
CA ASP A 330 11.67 6.85 4.75
C ASP A 330 12.43 6.31 3.52
N THR A 331 11.98 5.19 2.97
CA THR A 331 12.51 4.60 1.72
C THR A 331 12.42 5.59 0.56
N GLU A 332 11.28 6.27 0.40
CA GLU A 332 11.09 7.31 -0.62
C GLU A 332 12.08 8.47 -0.44
N LYS A 333 12.29 8.96 0.78
CA LYS A 333 13.27 10.03 1.07
C LYS A 333 14.69 9.61 0.68
N ARG A 334 15.07 8.35 0.98
CA ARG A 334 16.37 7.79 0.60
C ARG A 334 16.53 7.65 -0.91
N LEU A 335 15.47 7.21 -1.62
CA LEU A 335 15.46 7.15 -3.08
C LEU A 335 15.62 8.53 -3.73
N LEU A 336 14.90 9.53 -3.25
CA LEU A 336 15.02 10.91 -3.74
C LEU A 336 16.44 11.45 -3.52
N ALA A 337 17.02 11.21 -2.35
CA ALA A 337 18.39 11.61 -2.05
C ALA A 337 19.42 10.89 -2.94
N LEU A 338 19.23 9.59 -3.20
CA LEU A 338 20.08 8.80 -4.09
C LEU A 338 20.03 9.32 -5.53
N ARG A 339 18.82 9.57 -6.04
CA ARG A 339 18.62 10.15 -7.38
C ARG A 339 19.27 11.53 -7.51
N ALA A 340 19.23 12.35 -6.46
CA ALA A 340 19.87 13.66 -6.45
C ALA A 340 21.40 13.56 -6.49
N ILE A 341 22.00 12.72 -5.63
CA ILE A 341 23.47 12.60 -5.55
C ILE A 341 24.07 11.93 -6.79
N ARG A 342 23.33 11.10 -7.51
CA ARG A 342 23.80 10.42 -8.73
C ARG A 342 24.29 11.39 -9.81
N LYS A 343 23.80 12.63 -9.81
CA LYS A 343 24.25 13.71 -10.71
C LYS A 343 25.62 14.28 -10.32
N SER A 344 26.17 13.92 -9.15
CA SER A 344 27.46 14.38 -8.66
C SER A 344 28.62 13.62 -9.32
N ARG A 345 29.69 14.36 -9.66
CA ARG A 345 30.91 13.81 -10.28
C ARG A 345 31.64 12.78 -9.41
N ASN A 346 31.41 12.79 -8.10
CA ASN A 346 32.10 11.90 -7.15
C ASN A 346 31.33 10.62 -6.84
N PHE A 347 30.08 10.50 -7.29
CA PHE A 347 29.21 9.40 -6.87
C PHE A 347 29.50 8.09 -7.61
N GLU A 348 29.55 8.11 -8.94
CA GLU A 348 29.80 6.89 -9.74
C GLU A 348 31.13 6.20 -9.37
N PRO A 349 32.26 6.92 -9.26
CA PRO A 349 33.52 6.27 -8.90
C PRO A 349 33.54 5.73 -7.46
N LEU A 350 32.81 6.39 -6.55
CA LEU A 350 32.64 5.90 -5.19
C LEU A 350 31.86 4.59 -5.17
N ALA A 351 30.77 4.49 -5.93
CA ALA A 351 29.99 3.25 -6.06
C ALA A 351 30.85 2.08 -6.57
N VAL A 352 31.74 2.34 -7.53
CA VAL A 352 32.73 1.35 -8.01
C VAL A 352 33.66 0.88 -6.87
N SER A 353 34.16 1.81 -6.05
CA SER A 353 35.01 1.48 -4.90
C SER A 353 34.26 0.62 -3.86
N PHE A 354 32.99 0.93 -3.55
CA PHE A 354 32.16 0.10 -2.66
C PHE A 354 31.87 -1.30 -3.25
N LYS A 355 31.64 -1.40 -4.56
CA LYS A 355 31.48 -2.68 -5.25
C LYS A 355 32.75 -3.53 -5.17
N ARG A 356 33.93 -2.89 -5.28
CA ARG A 356 35.22 -3.55 -5.08
C ARG A 356 35.37 -4.05 -3.64
N ILE A 357 35.05 -3.22 -2.65
CA ILE A 357 35.09 -3.58 -1.23
C ILE A 357 34.24 -4.82 -0.97
N ARG A 358 32.98 -4.83 -1.43
CA ARG A 358 32.08 -5.98 -1.27
C ARG A 358 32.66 -7.27 -1.85
N LYS A 359 33.13 -7.23 -3.10
CA LYS A 359 33.73 -8.41 -3.74
C LYS A 359 34.94 -8.95 -2.99
N ILE A 360 35.74 -8.08 -2.35
CA ILE A 360 36.88 -8.50 -1.53
C ILE A 360 36.37 -9.22 -0.27
N LEU A 361 35.37 -8.67 0.41
CA LEU A 361 34.78 -9.26 1.62
C LEU A 361 34.12 -10.62 1.33
N GLU A 362 33.36 -10.72 0.23
CA GLU A 362 32.75 -11.98 -0.23
C GLU A 362 33.81 -13.06 -0.50
N LYS A 363 34.88 -12.72 -1.21
CA LYS A 363 36.00 -13.66 -1.47
C LYS A 363 36.74 -14.07 -0.20
N ALA A 364 36.74 -13.21 0.82
CA ALA A 364 37.36 -13.48 2.11
C ALA A 364 36.43 -14.27 3.07
N GLY A 365 35.18 -14.54 2.67
CA GLY A 365 34.20 -15.21 3.52
C GLY A 365 33.73 -14.37 4.72
N VAL A 366 33.92 -13.05 4.66
CA VAL A 366 33.47 -12.12 5.71
C VAL A 366 32.04 -11.71 5.39
N ALA A 367 31.09 -12.21 6.19
CA ALA A 367 29.69 -11.84 6.06
C ALA A 367 29.45 -10.40 6.57
N PRO A 368 28.46 -9.67 6.00
CA PRO A 368 28.03 -8.38 6.54
C PRO A 368 27.62 -8.52 8.02
N GLY A 369 28.18 -7.70 8.91
CA GLY A 369 27.91 -7.76 10.36
C GLY A 369 28.80 -8.74 11.15
N GLN A 370 29.70 -9.47 10.49
CA GLN A 370 30.86 -10.08 11.16
C GLN A 370 32.00 -9.07 11.24
N ASP A 371 31.75 -8.00 11.97
CA ASP A 371 32.70 -6.92 12.13
C ASP A 371 33.74 -7.38 13.16
N GLY A 372 34.91 -7.81 12.69
CA GLY A 372 36.07 -7.82 13.57
C GLY A 372 36.27 -6.41 14.12
N GLN A 373 36.63 -6.26 15.39
CA GLN A 373 36.97 -4.94 15.92
C GLN A 373 38.25 -4.45 15.24
N VAL A 374 38.18 -3.30 14.57
CA VAL A 374 39.36 -2.67 13.98
C VAL A 374 40.32 -2.29 15.11
N ASN A 375 41.55 -2.75 15.02
CA ASN A 375 42.62 -2.48 15.97
C ASN A 375 43.63 -1.49 15.35
N PRO A 376 43.65 -0.21 15.79
CA PRO A 376 44.58 0.77 15.26
C PRO A 376 46.07 0.46 15.46
N ALA A 377 46.40 -0.41 16.42
CA ALA A 377 47.79 -0.83 16.67
C ALA A 377 48.36 -1.71 15.54
N LEU A 378 47.49 -2.34 14.75
CA LEU A 378 47.88 -3.20 13.62
C LEU A 378 48.01 -2.43 12.30
N PHE A 379 47.86 -1.10 12.31
CA PHE A 379 47.98 -0.29 11.10
C PHE A 379 49.44 -0.10 10.68
N GLU A 380 49.79 -0.60 9.50
CA GLU A 380 51.15 -0.50 8.93
C GLU A 380 51.34 0.76 8.08
N SER A 381 50.27 1.27 7.46
CA SER A 381 50.29 2.40 6.54
C SER A 381 49.59 3.65 7.09
N ALA A 382 50.03 4.84 6.68
CA ALA A 382 49.34 6.09 6.96
C ALA A 382 47.94 6.14 6.31
N ALA A 383 47.76 5.49 5.15
CA ALA A 383 46.48 5.44 4.46
C ALA A 383 45.41 4.64 5.26
N GLU A 384 45.81 3.64 6.04
CA GLU A 384 44.90 2.90 6.92
C GLU A 384 44.37 3.79 8.05
N ARG A 385 45.26 4.58 8.65
CA ARG A 385 44.91 5.54 9.72
C ARG A 385 44.01 6.66 9.20
N GLU A 386 44.33 7.20 8.03
CA GLU A 386 43.52 8.21 7.36
C GLU A 386 42.12 7.67 7.01
N LEU A 387 42.02 6.46 6.44
CA LEU A 387 40.74 5.83 6.14
C LEU A 387 39.91 5.59 7.40
N HIS A 388 40.50 5.03 8.44
CA HIS A 388 39.79 4.76 9.70
C HIS A 388 39.28 6.05 10.36
N SER A 389 40.13 7.09 10.45
CA SER A 389 39.72 8.38 11.02
C SER A 389 38.66 9.10 10.19
N GLY A 390 38.83 9.12 8.86
CA GLY A 390 37.86 9.69 7.93
C GLY A 390 36.51 8.97 7.97
N ALA A 391 36.53 7.64 7.96
CA ALA A 391 35.34 6.80 8.09
C ALA A 391 34.60 7.08 9.41
N THR A 392 35.31 7.04 10.54
CA THR A 392 34.71 7.29 11.87
C THR A 392 34.08 8.69 11.97
N ALA A 393 34.77 9.72 11.46
CA ALA A 393 34.24 11.08 11.46
C ALA A 393 33.00 11.22 10.55
N ALA A 394 33.03 10.61 9.37
CA ALA A 394 31.90 10.56 8.46
C ALA A 394 30.72 9.80 9.05
N ALA A 395 30.95 8.65 9.70
CA ALA A 395 29.93 7.83 10.35
C ALA A 395 29.14 8.60 11.40
N SER A 396 29.83 9.32 12.28
CA SER A 396 29.20 10.17 13.30
C SER A 396 28.32 11.25 12.67
N LYS A 397 28.83 11.92 11.63
CA LYS A 397 28.10 12.97 10.92
C LYS A 397 26.90 12.40 10.15
N VAL A 398 27.07 11.29 9.45
CA VAL A 398 26.01 10.57 8.72
C VAL A 398 24.92 10.12 9.68
N ALA A 399 25.27 9.51 10.82
CA ALA A 399 24.29 9.11 11.83
C ALA A 399 23.46 10.30 12.33
N SER A 400 24.09 11.45 12.57
CA SER A 400 23.39 12.67 12.95
C SER A 400 22.45 13.19 11.85
N LEU A 401 22.91 13.20 10.59
CA LEU A 401 22.12 13.65 9.44
C LEU A 401 20.93 12.73 9.16
N LYS A 402 21.13 11.41 9.28
CA LYS A 402 20.07 10.40 9.15
C LYS A 402 18.96 10.60 10.19
N ARG A 403 19.32 10.83 11.47
CA ARG A 403 18.33 11.14 12.51
C ARG A 403 17.50 12.39 12.21
N GLY A 404 18.08 13.35 11.47
CA GLY A 404 17.38 14.53 10.98
C GLY A 404 16.68 14.36 9.63
N GLY A 405 16.68 13.17 9.02
CA GLY A 405 16.11 12.92 7.69
C GLY A 405 16.89 13.56 6.53
N LYS A 406 18.11 14.06 6.78
CA LYS A 406 18.95 14.79 5.80
C LYS A 406 19.80 13.82 4.97
N TYR A 407 19.14 12.96 4.21
CA TYR A 407 19.81 11.89 3.46
C TYR A 407 20.74 12.40 2.36
N GLN A 408 20.40 13.49 1.68
CA GLN A 408 21.26 14.05 0.65
C GLN A 408 22.59 14.54 1.24
N GLU A 409 22.54 15.34 2.31
CA GLU A 409 23.75 15.80 3.02
C GLU A 409 24.58 14.61 3.54
N ALA A 410 23.91 13.54 4.00
CA ALA A 410 24.60 12.33 4.43
C ALA A 410 25.34 11.66 3.27
N LEU A 411 24.71 11.53 2.10
CA LEU A 411 25.33 10.98 0.90
C LEU A 411 26.50 11.84 0.39
N GLU A 412 26.42 13.16 0.51
CA GLU A 412 27.52 14.08 0.18
C GLU A 412 28.74 13.88 1.07
N VAL A 413 28.52 13.66 2.38
CA VAL A 413 29.60 13.32 3.32
C VAL A 413 30.28 12.01 2.92
N ILE A 414 29.50 10.99 2.54
CA ILE A 414 30.03 9.69 2.09
C ILE A 414 30.81 9.86 0.78
N ALA A 415 30.29 10.63 -0.18
CA ALA A 415 30.99 10.93 -1.43
C ALA A 415 32.32 11.66 -1.22
N GLY A 416 32.44 12.46 -0.15
CA GLY A 416 33.68 13.11 0.27
C GLY A 416 34.80 12.16 0.69
N LEU A 417 34.49 10.89 1.03
CA LEU A 417 35.51 9.90 1.43
C LEU A 417 36.29 9.31 0.26
N ARG A 418 35.83 9.52 -0.98
CA ARG A 418 36.46 8.96 -2.18
C ARG A 418 37.99 9.13 -2.21
N PRO A 419 38.57 10.33 -2.01
CA PRO A 419 40.03 10.50 -2.10
C PRO A 419 40.79 9.63 -1.09
N VAL A 420 40.22 9.41 0.09
CA VAL A 420 40.83 8.60 1.16
C VAL A 420 40.72 7.11 0.84
N VAL A 421 39.59 6.68 0.27
CA VAL A 421 39.39 5.30 -0.21
C VAL A 421 40.33 4.97 -1.36
N ASP A 422 40.47 5.88 -2.33
CA ASP A 422 41.35 5.70 -3.49
C ASP A 422 42.82 5.58 -3.02
N LYS A 423 43.26 6.48 -2.12
CA LYS A 423 44.61 6.43 -1.51
C LYS A 423 44.87 5.14 -0.74
N PHE A 424 43.86 4.60 -0.04
CA PHE A 424 43.97 3.30 0.62
C PHE A 424 44.21 2.18 -0.41
N PHE A 425 43.44 2.13 -1.50
CA PHE A 425 43.59 1.08 -2.49
C PHE A 425 44.86 1.19 -3.36
N GLU A 426 45.41 2.38 -3.51
CA GLU A 426 46.70 2.62 -4.16
C GLU A 426 47.89 2.23 -3.26
N GLY A 427 47.79 2.51 -1.96
CA GLY A 427 48.89 2.34 -1.01
C GLY A 427 48.85 1.09 -0.13
N VAL A 428 47.76 0.32 -0.13
CA VAL A 428 47.55 -0.79 0.81
C VAL A 428 47.10 -2.06 0.08
N MET A 429 47.88 -3.12 0.21
CA MET A 429 47.48 -4.46 -0.24
C MET A 429 46.58 -5.12 0.81
N VAL A 430 45.29 -5.23 0.52
CA VAL A 430 44.28 -5.76 1.47
C VAL A 430 44.58 -7.20 1.89
N MET A 431 45.02 -8.05 0.95
CA MET A 431 45.40 -9.43 1.21
C MET A 431 46.84 -9.52 1.72
N ALA A 432 47.09 -9.00 2.92
CA ALA A 432 48.41 -9.01 3.55
C ALA A 432 48.90 -10.43 3.87
N GLU A 433 50.22 -10.65 3.86
CA GLU A 433 50.84 -11.93 4.26
C GLU A 433 50.63 -12.23 5.75
N LYS A 434 50.73 -11.20 6.61
CA LYS A 434 50.46 -11.30 8.04
C LYS A 434 48.96 -11.44 8.26
N GLU A 435 48.56 -12.56 8.87
CA GLU A 435 47.15 -12.88 9.05
C GLU A 435 46.40 -11.85 9.90
N GLU A 436 47.02 -11.34 10.96
CA GLU A 436 46.43 -10.33 11.86
C GLU A 436 46.17 -9.00 11.14
N VAL A 437 47.13 -8.55 10.31
CA VAL A 437 46.99 -7.33 9.51
C VAL A 437 45.92 -7.50 8.43
N ARG A 438 45.88 -8.67 7.77
CA ARG A 438 44.86 -8.99 6.78
C ARG A 438 43.45 -8.95 7.41
N ARG A 439 43.26 -9.58 8.56
CA ARG A 439 41.98 -9.55 9.29
C ARG A 439 41.59 -8.12 9.68
N ASN A 440 42.55 -7.31 10.15
CA ASN A 440 42.29 -5.92 10.51
C ASN A 440 41.90 -5.05 9.31
N ARG A 441 42.55 -5.24 8.15
CA ARG A 441 42.19 -4.53 6.91
C ARG A 441 40.81 -4.94 6.39
N LEU A 442 40.45 -6.22 6.48
CA LEU A 442 39.11 -6.71 6.15
C LEU A 442 38.05 -6.14 7.10
N ALA A 443 38.33 -6.09 8.40
CA ALA A 443 37.46 -5.46 9.40
C ALA A 443 37.23 -3.96 9.10
N LEU A 444 38.29 -3.22 8.74
CA LEU A 444 38.19 -1.80 8.37
C LEU A 444 37.27 -1.61 7.15
N LEU A 445 37.40 -2.47 6.14
CA LEU A 445 36.55 -2.45 4.96
C LEU A 445 35.11 -2.87 5.26
N ALA A 446 34.91 -3.84 6.15
CA ALA A 446 33.58 -4.27 6.60
C ALA A 446 32.86 -3.17 7.36
N GLN A 447 33.54 -2.50 8.31
CA GLN A 447 32.99 -1.36 9.04
C GLN A 447 32.60 -0.22 8.08
N LEU A 448 33.49 0.14 7.14
CA LEU A 448 33.22 1.14 6.12
C LEU A 448 31.98 0.79 5.29
N LEU A 449 31.87 -0.46 4.84
CA LEU A 449 30.72 -0.91 4.07
C LEU A 449 29.43 -0.93 4.92
N GLY A 450 29.51 -1.39 6.16
CA GLY A 450 28.37 -1.52 7.07
C GLY A 450 27.75 -0.17 7.41
N GLU A 451 28.56 0.84 7.72
CA GLU A 451 28.04 2.17 8.07
C GLU A 451 27.35 2.87 6.90
N PHE A 452 27.89 2.71 5.68
CA PHE A 452 27.42 3.43 4.50
C PHE A 452 26.36 2.71 3.68
N THR A 453 26.18 1.39 3.86
CA THR A 453 25.07 0.63 3.26
C THR A 453 23.73 0.84 3.99
N THR A 454 23.71 1.61 5.08
CA THR A 454 22.48 1.89 5.85
C THR A 454 21.54 2.92 5.22
N ILE A 455 21.95 3.59 4.13
CA ILE A 455 21.11 4.51 3.34
C ILE A 455 20.76 3.85 2.00
N ALA A 456 21.78 3.36 1.30
CA ALA A 456 21.64 2.63 0.05
C ALA A 456 22.86 1.72 -0.12
N ASP A 457 22.64 0.54 -0.69
CA ASP A 457 23.71 -0.36 -1.08
C ASP A 457 24.31 0.06 -2.42
N PHE A 458 25.36 0.89 -2.38
CA PHE A 458 26.01 1.43 -3.58
C PHE A 458 26.57 0.36 -4.53
N SER A 459 26.75 -0.89 -4.07
CA SER A 459 27.24 -1.96 -4.94
C SER A 459 26.24 -2.38 -6.03
N GLU A 460 24.96 -2.05 -5.84
CA GLU A 460 23.87 -2.27 -6.78
C GLU A 460 23.80 -1.19 -7.86
N VAL A 461 24.36 0.00 -7.62
CA VAL A 461 24.30 1.15 -8.54
C VAL A 461 25.33 1.02 -9.67
N GLY A 462 24.91 1.26 -10.92
CA GLY A 462 25.81 1.17 -12.09
C GLY A 462 26.19 -0.26 -12.49
N GLY A 463 25.42 -1.26 -12.05
CA GLY A 463 25.50 -2.62 -12.57
C GLY A 463 24.85 -2.72 -13.95
N GLU A 464 25.64 -2.91 -15.00
CA GLU A 464 25.14 -3.48 -16.26
C GLU A 464 24.47 -4.82 -15.93
N GLU A 465 23.15 -4.92 -16.16
CA GLU A 465 22.50 -6.21 -16.34
C GLU A 465 23.10 -6.85 -17.60
N ARG A 466 23.90 -7.92 -17.41
CA ARG A 466 24.03 -8.91 -18.47
C ARG A 466 22.67 -9.57 -18.57
N GLY A 467 21.99 -9.30 -19.69
CA GLY A 467 20.63 -9.77 -19.98
C GLY A 467 20.51 -11.28 -20.19
#